data_AF-A0A5D0G7I9-F1
#
_entry.id   AF-A0A5D0G7I9-F1
#
_cell.length_a   1.000
_cell.length_b   1.000
_cell.length_c   1.000
_cell.angle_alpha   90.00
_cell.angle_beta   90.00
_cell.angle_gamma   90.00
#
_symmetry.space_group_name_H-M   'P 1'
#
loop_
_entity.id
_entity.type
_entity.pdbx_description
1 polymer ?
#
loop_
_entity_poly.entity_id
_entity_poly.type
_entity_poly.pdbx_seq_one_letter_code
_entity_poly.pdbx_strand_id
1 'polypeptide(L)'
;MKEKKNNQLDTLIKDVMKQSALETPSFNFTANVMQQIAADSKNTATVYKPLISKTGWVVMFIGVLAIIVYILLSGDSQSNGWIDSIDFSVLSNIKIPNLFSGIQFSHTTMYALLFFGIMVCVQIPFLKNYFNKRMSL
;
A
#
# COMPACT_ATOMS: atom_id res chain seq x y z
N MET A 1 -42.84 -58.31 2.92
CA MET A 1 -41.61 -59.14 2.77
C MET A 1 -40.36 -58.35 2.37
N LYS A 2 -40.46 -57.22 1.62
CA LYS A 2 -39.29 -56.41 1.20
C LYS A 2 -38.62 -55.61 2.34
N GLU A 3 -39.39 -55.05 3.28
CA GLU A 3 -38.83 -54.27 4.41
C GLU A 3 -37.96 -55.09 5.37
N LYS A 4 -38.38 -56.31 5.72
CA LYS A 4 -37.59 -57.19 6.60
C LYS A 4 -36.21 -57.49 6.02
N LYS A 5 -36.10 -57.61 4.70
CA LYS A 5 -34.81 -57.82 3.99
C LYS A 5 -33.92 -56.58 4.06
N ASN A 6 -34.48 -55.37 3.96
CA ASN A 6 -33.72 -54.12 4.10
C ASN A 6 -33.17 -53.93 5.52
N ASN A 7 -33.98 -54.24 6.54
CA ASN A 7 -33.51 -54.15 7.93
C ASN A 7 -32.36 -55.13 8.20
N GLN A 8 -32.40 -56.34 7.64
CA GLN A 8 -31.29 -57.29 7.81
C GLN A 8 -30.01 -56.80 7.11
N LEU A 9 -30.12 -56.17 5.95
CA LEU A 9 -28.96 -55.58 5.26
C LEU A 9 -28.38 -54.39 6.05
N ASP A 10 -29.22 -53.52 6.61
CA ASP A 10 -28.78 -52.40 7.45
C ASP A 10 -28.06 -52.88 8.73
N THR A 11 -28.58 -53.95 9.37
CA THR A 11 -27.91 -54.56 10.53
C THR A 11 -26.55 -55.15 10.16
N LEU A 12 -26.44 -55.85 9.02
CA LEU A 12 -25.17 -56.40 8.54
C LEU A 12 -24.15 -55.29 8.23
N ILE A 13 -24.57 -54.20 7.60
CA ILE A 13 -23.69 -53.06 7.30
C ILE A 13 -23.21 -52.42 8.60
N LYS A 14 -24.09 -52.25 9.59
CA LYS A 14 -23.73 -51.72 10.91
C LYS A 14 -22.75 -52.61 11.66
N ASP A 15 -22.90 -53.91 11.61
CA ASP A 15 -22.01 -54.85 12.30
C ASP A 15 -20.62 -54.90 11.64
N VAL A 16 -20.56 -54.85 10.30
CA VAL A 16 -19.30 -54.73 9.56
C VAL A 16 -18.61 -53.41 9.87
N MET A 17 -19.35 -52.30 9.89
CA MET A 17 -18.78 -50.98 10.23
C MET A 17 -18.29 -50.89 11.69
N LYS A 18 -18.95 -51.58 12.63
CA LYS A 18 -18.52 -51.64 14.03
C LYS A 18 -17.29 -52.50 14.27
N GLN A 19 -17.08 -53.54 13.44
CA GLN A 19 -15.89 -54.41 13.54
C GLN A 19 -14.64 -53.80 12.91
N SER A 20 -14.79 -52.80 12.04
CA SER A 20 -13.67 -52.01 11.55
C SER A 20 -13.08 -51.19 12.70
N ALA A 21 -11.79 -51.39 12.98
CA ALA A 21 -11.07 -50.57 13.95
C ALA A 21 -11.19 -49.10 13.54
N LEU A 22 -11.64 -48.24 14.47
CA LEU A 22 -11.64 -46.81 14.26
C LEU A 22 -10.18 -46.37 14.11
N GLU A 23 -9.82 -45.86 12.94
CA GLU A 23 -8.50 -45.27 12.74
C GLU A 23 -8.37 -44.08 13.70
N THR A 24 -7.52 -44.25 14.70
CA THR A 24 -7.21 -43.18 15.64
C THR A 24 -6.18 -42.27 14.99
N PRO A 25 -6.35 -40.94 15.09
CA PRO A 25 -5.33 -40.04 14.61
C PRO A 25 -4.02 -40.33 15.33
N SER A 26 -2.89 -40.11 14.64
CA SER A 26 -1.57 -40.27 15.26
C SER A 26 -1.48 -39.47 16.56
N PHE A 27 -0.70 -39.96 17.53
CA PHE A 27 -0.54 -39.32 18.86
C PHE A 27 -0.24 -37.81 18.80
N ASN A 28 0.42 -37.34 17.74
CA ASN A 28 0.81 -35.93 17.56
C ASN A 28 -0.01 -35.19 16.50
N PHE A 29 -1.15 -35.73 16.06
CA PHE A 29 -1.96 -35.13 14.99
C PHE A 29 -2.33 -33.67 15.29
N THR A 30 -2.88 -33.41 16.48
CA THR A 30 -3.28 -32.05 16.88
C THR A 30 -2.08 -31.11 16.97
N ALA A 31 -0.94 -31.59 17.47
CA ALA A 31 0.28 -30.79 17.56
C ALA A 31 0.82 -30.42 16.17
N ASN A 32 0.87 -31.38 15.24
CA ASN A 32 1.30 -31.15 13.86
C ASN A 32 0.36 -30.20 13.10
N VAL A 33 -0.96 -30.37 13.26
CA VAL A 33 -1.96 -29.48 12.67
C VAL A 33 -1.83 -28.07 13.22
N MET A 34 -1.73 -27.92 14.55
CA MET A 34 -1.56 -26.60 15.17
C MET A 34 -0.22 -25.94 14.81
N GLN A 35 0.85 -26.73 14.66
CA GLN A 35 2.15 -26.22 14.21
C GLN A 35 2.08 -25.70 12.78
N GLN A 36 1.40 -26.41 11.88
CA GLN A 36 1.20 -25.99 10.49
C GLN A 36 0.32 -24.74 10.41
N ILE A 37 -0.79 -24.70 11.16
CA ILE A 37 -1.68 -23.52 11.24
C ILE A 37 -0.93 -22.32 11.84
N ALA A 38 -0.10 -22.52 12.85
CA ALA A 38 0.72 -21.45 13.44
C ALA A 38 1.78 -20.92 12.45
N ALA A 39 2.39 -21.81 11.65
CA ALA A 39 3.33 -21.42 10.61
C ALA A 39 2.65 -20.65 9.47
N ASP A 40 1.49 -21.12 9.01
CA ASP A 40 0.74 -20.50 7.91
C ASP A 40 0.03 -19.19 8.33
N SER A 41 -0.46 -19.10 9.57
CA SER A 41 -1.03 -17.85 10.12
C SER A 41 0.02 -16.75 10.31
N LYS A 42 1.27 -17.12 10.62
CA LYS A 42 2.39 -16.17 10.70
C LYS A 42 2.77 -15.61 9.32
N ASN A 43 2.51 -16.36 8.25
CA ASN A 43 2.82 -15.96 6.87
C ASN A 43 1.65 -15.24 6.18
N THR A 44 0.42 -15.39 6.70
CA THR A 44 -0.82 -14.82 6.14
C THR A 44 -1.42 -13.70 7.00
N ALA A 45 -0.80 -13.34 8.12
CA ALA A 45 -1.02 -12.04 8.73
C ALA A 45 -0.72 -11.00 7.65
N THR A 46 -1.76 -10.37 7.13
CA THR A 46 -1.74 -9.41 6.03
C THR A 46 -0.64 -8.39 6.29
N VAL A 47 0.56 -8.67 5.76
CA VAL A 47 1.71 -7.81 6.01
C VAL A 47 1.38 -6.51 5.33
N TYR A 48 1.05 -5.50 6.13
CA TYR A 48 0.68 -4.19 5.67
C TYR A 48 1.83 -3.62 4.86
N LYS A 49 1.75 -3.80 3.54
CA LYS A 49 2.72 -3.24 2.62
C LYS A 49 2.33 -1.78 2.44
N PRO A 50 3.16 -0.82 2.86
CA PRO A 50 2.80 0.58 2.75
C PRO A 50 2.56 0.91 1.28
N LEU A 51 1.40 1.51 0.96
CA LEU A 51 0.96 1.88 -0.40
C LEU A 51 2.06 2.59 -1.20
N ILE A 52 2.85 3.41 -0.51
CA ILE A 52 4.07 4.03 -1.02
C ILE A 52 5.20 3.67 -0.05
N SER A 53 6.30 3.13 -0.60
CA SER A 53 7.52 2.85 0.15
C SER A 53 8.07 4.14 0.78
N LYS A 54 8.91 4.01 1.82
CA LYS A 54 9.60 5.17 2.40
C LYS A 54 10.39 5.96 1.35
N THR A 55 10.92 5.26 0.35
CA THR A 55 11.62 5.88 -0.79
C THR A 55 10.69 6.69 -1.70
N GLY A 56 9.45 6.26 -1.94
CA GLY A 56 8.50 7.00 -2.76
C GLY A 56 8.05 8.33 -2.15
N TRP A 57 8.03 8.43 -0.82
CA TRP A 57 7.82 9.70 -0.10
C TRP A 57 8.96 10.69 -0.35
N VAL A 58 10.21 10.22 -0.32
CA VAL A 58 11.39 11.05 -0.59
C VAL A 58 11.39 11.56 -2.02
N VAL A 59 11.06 10.71 -2.99
CA VAL A 59 10.96 11.09 -4.41
C VAL A 59 9.87 12.15 -4.65
N MET A 60 8.69 11.99 -4.04
CA MET A 60 7.62 12.98 -4.12
C MET A 60 8.05 14.34 -3.56
N PHE A 61 8.69 14.34 -2.38
CA PHE A 61 9.18 15.57 -1.77
C PHE A 61 10.23 16.28 -2.65
N ILE A 62 11.18 15.52 -3.20
CA ILE A 62 12.18 16.04 -4.14
C ILE A 62 11.52 16.61 -5.39
N GLY A 63 10.47 15.96 -5.92
CA GLY A 63 9.74 16.45 -7.08
C GLY A 63 9.08 17.81 -6.85
N VAL A 64 8.39 17.96 -5.71
CA VAL A 64 7.79 19.25 -5.32
C VAL A 64 8.88 20.31 -5.12
N LEU A 65 9.98 19.96 -4.46
CA LEU A 65 11.09 20.88 -4.19
C LEU A 65 11.78 21.34 -5.48
N ALA A 66 11.95 20.45 -6.46
CA ALA A 66 12.50 20.79 -7.78
C ALA A 66 11.60 21.77 -8.54
N ILE A 67 10.27 21.61 -8.44
CA ILE A 67 9.31 22.56 -9.04
C ILE A 67 9.44 23.94 -8.38
N ILE A 68 9.56 24.01 -7.05
CA ILE A 68 9.77 25.27 -6.32
C ILE A 68 11.06 25.95 -6.78
N VAL A 69 12.17 25.20 -6.85
CA VAL A 69 13.46 25.71 -7.32
C VAL A 69 13.37 26.24 -8.75
N TYR A 70 12.66 25.54 -9.64
CA TYR A 70 12.47 25.98 -11.02
C TYR A 70 11.66 27.29 -11.11
N ILE A 71 10.64 27.49 -10.26
CA ILE A 71 9.89 28.75 -10.16
C ILE A 71 10.81 29.89 -9.71
N LEU A 72 11.65 29.64 -8.69
CA LEU A 72 12.56 30.65 -8.16
C LEU A 72 13.64 31.06 -9.18
N LEU A 73 14.08 30.12 -10.02
CA LEU A 73 15.09 30.38 -11.07
C LEU A 73 14.51 30.98 -12.35
N SER A 74 13.28 30.65 -12.69
CA SER A 74 12.60 31.11 -13.92
C SER A 74 11.72 32.33 -13.69
N GLY A 75 11.63 32.82 -12.45
CA GLY A 75 10.88 34.01 -12.11
C GLY A 75 11.53 35.23 -12.74
N ASP A 76 10.94 35.74 -13.81
CA ASP A 76 11.19 37.11 -14.27
C ASP A 76 10.95 38.05 -13.08
N SER A 77 11.88 38.98 -12.91
CA SER A 77 11.97 39.98 -11.84
C SER A 77 10.75 40.89 -11.79
N GLN A 78 9.60 40.37 -11.39
CA GLN A 78 8.42 41.13 -11.01
C GLN A 78 8.29 40.99 -9.49
N SER A 79 8.92 41.96 -8.83
CA SER A 79 9.01 42.15 -7.39
C SER A 79 7.63 42.13 -6.73
N ASN A 80 7.19 40.96 -6.29
CA ASN A 80 6.09 40.83 -5.34
C ASN A 80 6.69 40.51 -3.97
N GLY A 81 7.25 41.56 -3.35
CA GLY A 81 7.41 41.95 -1.93
C GLY A 81 7.65 40.94 -0.79
N TRP A 82 7.51 39.63 -0.96
CA TRP A 82 7.56 38.65 0.13
C TRP A 82 8.73 37.67 -0.03
N ILE A 83 9.31 37.58 -1.23
CA ILE A 83 10.47 36.72 -1.55
C ILE A 83 11.74 37.55 -1.78
N ASP A 84 11.64 38.87 -1.96
CA ASP A 84 12.77 39.78 -2.25
C ASP A 84 13.82 39.87 -1.12
N SER A 85 13.51 39.43 0.10
CA SER A 85 14.46 39.42 1.22
C SER A 85 15.35 38.18 1.27
N ILE A 86 15.13 37.20 0.40
CA ILE A 86 15.89 35.95 0.37
C ILE A 86 16.91 36.02 -0.77
N ASP A 87 18.19 36.13 -0.42
CA ASP A 87 19.29 36.15 -1.38
C ASP A 87 19.50 34.76 -2.00
N PHE A 88 18.95 34.57 -3.19
CA PHE A 88 19.09 33.33 -3.98
C PHE A 88 20.25 33.39 -4.99
N SER A 89 21.22 34.31 -4.83
CA SER A 89 22.35 34.49 -5.75
C SER A 89 23.22 33.22 -5.94
N VAL A 90 23.19 32.29 -4.99
CA VAL A 90 23.91 31.00 -5.10
C VAL A 90 23.20 30.04 -6.05
N LEU A 91 21.87 30.10 -6.12
CA LEU A 91 21.05 29.19 -6.94
C LEU A 91 21.00 29.68 -8.40
N SER A 92 20.95 31.01 -8.62
CA SER A 92 20.90 31.61 -9.96
C SER A 92 22.15 31.36 -10.81
N ASN A 93 23.30 31.12 -10.18
CA ASN A 93 24.54 30.75 -10.87
C ASN A 93 24.55 29.32 -11.44
N ILE A 94 23.56 28.49 -11.07
CA ILE A 94 23.40 27.15 -11.64
C ILE A 94 22.74 27.29 -13.02
N LYS A 95 23.56 27.23 -14.07
CA LYS A 95 23.08 27.13 -15.46
C LYS A 95 22.39 25.78 -15.67
N ILE A 96 21.08 25.74 -15.45
CA ILE A 96 20.25 24.61 -15.85
C ILE A 96 20.16 24.63 -17.39
N PRO A 97 20.55 23.55 -18.09
CA PRO A 97 20.38 23.47 -19.53
C PRO A 97 18.89 23.64 -19.87
N ASN A 98 18.62 24.42 -20.91
CA ASN A 98 17.29 24.82 -21.37
C ASN A 98 16.48 23.65 -22.00
N LEU A 99 16.39 22.52 -21.31
CA LEU A 99 15.68 21.32 -21.76
C LEU A 99 14.18 21.56 -21.98
N PHE A 100 13.64 22.64 -21.43
CA PHE A 100 12.22 23.04 -21.54
C PHE A 100 12.01 24.36 -22.31
N SER A 101 13.01 24.86 -23.06
CA SER A 101 12.93 26.18 -23.73
C SER A 101 11.83 26.30 -24.79
N GLY A 102 11.18 25.20 -25.18
CA GLY A 102 10.02 25.20 -26.08
C GLY A 102 8.67 25.21 -25.36
N ILE A 103 8.62 25.06 -24.04
CA ILE A 103 7.38 24.92 -23.28
C ILE A 103 7.17 26.17 -22.42
N GLN A 104 6.34 27.09 -22.92
CA GLN A 104 5.91 28.26 -22.16
C GLN A 104 4.76 27.89 -21.24
N PHE A 105 5.05 27.70 -19.95
CA PHE A 105 4.02 27.58 -18.93
C PHE A 105 3.61 28.96 -18.43
N SER A 106 2.31 29.24 -18.39
CA SER A 106 1.80 30.42 -17.69
C SER A 106 2.08 30.32 -16.18
N HIS A 107 2.38 31.44 -15.53
CA HIS A 107 2.58 31.50 -14.08
C HIS A 107 1.42 30.86 -13.31
N THR A 108 0.18 31.06 -13.76
CA THR A 108 -1.01 30.46 -13.15
C THR A 108 -0.99 28.93 -13.21
N THR A 109 -0.59 28.35 -14.35
CA THR A 109 -0.49 26.90 -14.51
C THR A 109 0.62 26.32 -13.64
N MET A 110 1.73 27.05 -13.51
CA MET A 110 2.86 26.69 -12.67
C MET A 110 2.45 26.63 -11.18
N TYR A 111 1.77 27.67 -10.68
CA TYR A 111 1.27 27.70 -9.30
C TYR A 111 0.19 26.65 -9.05
N ALA A 112 -0.70 26.41 -10.03
CA ALA A 112 -1.73 25.38 -9.93
C ALA A 112 -1.10 23.98 -9.83
N LEU A 113 -0.06 23.68 -10.62
CA LEU A 113 0.66 22.42 -10.57
C LEU A 113 1.36 22.22 -9.22
N LEU A 114 1.98 23.27 -8.69
CA LEU A 114 2.62 23.25 -7.37
C LEU A 114 1.59 22.92 -6.27
N PHE A 115 0.48 23.66 -6.24
CA PHE A 115 -0.58 23.46 -5.26
C PHE A 115 -1.19 22.05 -5.37
N PHE A 116 -1.42 21.57 -6.59
CA PHE A 116 -1.90 20.23 -6.85
C PHE A 116 -0.93 19.16 -6.33
N GLY A 117 0.38 19.31 -6.57
CA GLY A 117 1.40 18.41 -6.05
C GLY A 117 1.41 18.34 -4.51
N ILE A 118 1.33 19.49 -3.85
CA ILE A 118 1.23 19.57 -2.38
C ILE A 118 -0.06 18.88 -1.89
N MET A 119 -1.19 19.15 -2.55
CA MET A 119 -2.48 18.56 -2.21
C MET A 119 -2.43 17.03 -2.29
N VAL A 120 -1.85 16.47 -3.36
CA VAL A 120 -1.67 15.01 -3.51
C VAL A 120 -0.80 14.45 -2.39
N CYS A 121 0.29 15.14 -2.03
CA CYS A 121 1.16 14.73 -0.92
C CYS A 121 0.41 14.67 0.42
N VAL A 122 -0.58 15.53 0.66
CA VAL A 122 -1.41 15.53 1.87
C VAL A 122 -2.58 14.53 1.79
N GLN A 123 -3.16 14.34 0.61
CA GLN A 123 -4.29 13.42 0.40
C GLN A 123 -3.89 11.96 0.61
N ILE A 124 -2.72 11.54 0.12
CA ILE A 124 -2.22 10.16 0.25
C ILE A 124 -2.14 9.69 1.72
N PRO A 125 -1.50 10.39 2.67
CA PRO A 125 -1.45 9.97 4.07
C PRO A 125 -2.81 10.06 4.76
N PHE A 126 -3.66 11.02 4.39
CA PHE A 126 -5.02 11.13 4.90
C PHE A 126 -5.84 9.89 4.54
N LEU A 127 -5.81 9.50 3.26
CA LEU A 127 -6.51 8.32 2.76
C LEU A 127 -5.92 7.03 3.36
N LYS A 128 -4.59 6.96 3.49
CA LYS A 128 -3.91 5.85 4.17
C LYS A 128 -4.37 5.71 5.62
N ASN A 129 -4.45 6.80 6.37
CA ASN A 129 -4.88 6.78 7.76
C ASN A 129 -6.34 6.35 7.90
N TYR A 130 -7.21 6.80 7.00
CA TYR A 130 -8.62 6.40 6.95
C TYR A 130 -8.78 4.89 6.72
N PHE A 131 -8.11 4.34 5.69
CA PHE A 131 -8.17 2.90 5.41
C PHE A 131 -7.51 2.05 6.48
N ASN A 132 -6.39 2.50 7.07
CA ASN A 132 -5.72 1.78 8.15
C ASN A 132 -6.61 1.63 9.38
N LYS A 133 -7.40 2.65 9.73
CA LYS A 133 -8.39 2.57 10.81
C LYS A 133 -9.54 1.61 10.50
N ARG A 134 -9.93 1.46 9.23
CA ARG A 134 -11.04 0.59 8.82
C ARG A 134 -10.65 -0.88 8.70
N MET A 135 -9.39 -1.16 8.36
CA MET A 135 -8.88 -2.52 8.14
C MET A 135 -8.14 -3.12 9.34
N SER A 136 -8.03 -2.38 10.47
CA SER A 136 -7.51 -2.92 11.74
C SER A 136 -8.63 -3.33 12.72
N LEU A 137 -9.85 -3.54 12.21
CA LEU A 137 -10.95 -4.25 12.88
C LEU A 137 -11.04 -5.65 12.27
#